data_AF-A0A3P6ED78-F1
#
_entry.id   AF-A0A3P6ED78-F1
#
_cell.length_a   1.000
_cell.length_b   1.000
_cell.length_c   1.000
_cell.angle_alpha   90.00
_cell.angle_beta   90.00
_cell.angle_gamma   90.00
#
_symmetry.space_group_name_H-M   'P 1'
#
loop_
_entity.id
_entity.type
_entity.pdbx_description
1 polymer ?
#
loop_
_entity_poly.entity_id
_entity_poly.type
_entity_poly.pdbx_seq_one_letter_code
_entity_poly.pdbx_strand_id
1 'polypeptide(L)'
;MSGSTREDAMVKYKRALEAISMKKATLKRAASGGDDDDIQFIVSSKRNATATPAPSTLKKTRGSRILPNASHPSSDDQTKVLASLTAKVFPSTPACLPEGNPLEAVQSLQGDLLQVMSQLFHLGERMNEHVSSKEKMNALSSQLREEKDKFLTKEKEIKALKLKVKNQDDAGVLAELENTALREKLEVLREDLWDLRAAEESFAVEKFMAVNGARILARWELMRE
;
A
#
# COMPACT_ATOMS: atom_id res chain seq x y z
N MET A 1 -53.46 19.15 -32.55
CA MET A 1 -52.69 17.94 -32.19
C MET A 1 -51.21 18.23 -32.43
N SER A 2 -50.22 17.81 -31.65
CA SER A 2 -50.23 17.40 -30.23
C SER A 2 -48.79 17.55 -29.69
N GLY A 3 -48.49 18.66 -29.02
CA GLY A 3 -47.14 18.99 -28.53
C GLY A 3 -46.72 18.23 -27.26
N SER A 4 -46.79 16.90 -27.26
CA SER A 4 -46.65 16.06 -26.05
C SER A 4 -45.37 15.19 -26.03
N THR A 5 -44.66 15.08 -27.15
CA THR A 5 -43.60 14.07 -27.33
C THR A 5 -42.25 14.42 -26.68
N ARG A 6 -41.96 15.70 -26.41
CA ARG A 6 -40.66 16.13 -25.86
C ARG A 6 -40.58 15.99 -24.34
N GLU A 7 -41.56 16.53 -23.62
CA GLU A 7 -41.70 16.41 -22.17
C GLU A 7 -41.78 14.94 -21.74
N ASP A 8 -42.60 14.13 -22.42
CA ASP A 8 -42.76 12.70 -22.13
C ASP A 8 -41.44 11.91 -22.32
N ALA A 9 -40.62 12.25 -23.33
CA ALA A 9 -39.30 11.65 -23.50
C ALA A 9 -38.35 12.00 -22.34
N MET A 10 -38.35 13.25 -21.85
CA MET A 10 -37.50 13.66 -20.72
C MET A 10 -37.97 13.06 -19.38
N VAL A 11 -39.29 12.91 -19.18
CA VAL A 11 -39.88 12.19 -18.03
C VAL A 11 -39.47 10.71 -18.05
N LYS A 12 -39.52 10.06 -19.22
CA LYS A 12 -39.08 8.66 -19.40
C LYS A 12 -37.58 8.48 -19.09
N TYR A 13 -36.72 9.37 -19.56
CA TYR A 13 -35.29 9.34 -19.24
C TYR A 13 -35.02 9.48 -17.73
N LYS A 14 -35.70 10.42 -17.06
CA LYS A 14 -35.54 10.64 -15.61
C LYS A 14 -35.97 9.41 -14.80
N ARG A 15 -37.10 8.78 -15.15
CA ARG A 15 -37.57 7.52 -14.54
C ARG A 15 -36.61 6.35 -14.79
N ALA A 16 -35.94 6.29 -15.94
CA ALA A 16 -34.97 5.25 -16.25
C ALA A 16 -33.71 5.33 -15.35
N LEU A 17 -33.17 6.53 -15.14
CA LEU A 17 -32.04 6.76 -14.22
C LEU A 17 -32.38 6.34 -12.78
N GLU A 18 -33.58 6.69 -12.32
CA GLU A 18 -34.08 6.35 -10.99
C GLU A 18 -34.21 4.83 -10.78
N ALA A 19 -34.75 4.12 -11.77
CA ALA A 19 -34.84 2.65 -11.76
C ALA A 19 -33.48 1.94 -11.79
N ILE A 20 -32.49 2.51 -12.49
CA ILE A 20 -31.10 1.99 -12.49
C ILE A 20 -30.45 2.19 -11.12
N SER A 21 -30.68 3.34 -10.48
CA SER A 21 -30.17 3.64 -9.14
C SER A 21 -30.68 2.64 -8.09
N MET A 22 -31.99 2.35 -8.09
CA MET A 22 -32.59 1.37 -7.17
C MET A 22 -32.06 -0.07 -7.39
N LYS A 23 -31.79 -0.47 -8.64
CA LYS A 23 -31.18 -1.78 -8.94
C LYS A 23 -29.75 -1.91 -8.43
N LYS A 24 -28.99 -0.81 -8.41
CA LYS A 24 -27.61 -0.79 -7.87
C LYS A 24 -27.56 -0.95 -6.34
N ALA A 25 -28.67 -0.69 -5.64
CA ALA A 25 -28.79 -0.95 -4.20
C ALA A 25 -29.23 -2.40 -3.87
N THR A 26 -29.90 -3.10 -4.78
CA THR A 26 -30.42 -4.47 -4.56
C THR A 26 -29.42 -5.57 -4.94
N LEU A 27 -28.49 -5.32 -5.87
CA LEU A 27 -27.40 -6.25 -6.22
C LEU A 27 -26.27 -6.28 -5.15
N LYS A 28 -26.65 -6.42 -3.88
CA LYS A 28 -25.72 -6.52 -2.73
C LYS A 28 -26.22 -7.43 -1.59
N ARG A 29 -27.27 -8.22 -1.82
CA ARG A 29 -27.86 -9.14 -0.81
C ARG A 29 -28.13 -10.56 -1.34
N ALA A 30 -27.25 -11.06 -2.20
CA ALA A 30 -27.33 -12.40 -2.77
C ALA A 30 -25.94 -13.06 -2.99
N ALA A 31 -24.99 -12.81 -2.07
CA ALA A 31 -23.75 -13.56 -1.88
C ALA A 31 -23.10 -13.10 -0.56
N SER A 32 -23.17 -13.93 0.49
CA SER A 32 -22.47 -13.71 1.77
C SER A 32 -22.22 -15.07 2.41
N GLY A 33 -20.99 -15.30 2.86
CA GLY A 33 -20.44 -16.65 3.06
C GLY A 33 -19.68 -17.08 1.81
N GLY A 34 -18.42 -17.51 1.91
CA GLY A 34 -17.56 -17.56 3.11
C GLY A 34 -16.10 -17.77 2.72
N ASP A 35 -15.24 -17.76 3.73
CA ASP A 35 -13.78 -17.94 3.72
C ASP A 35 -13.22 -18.85 2.60
N ASP A 36 -12.16 -18.42 1.92
CA ASP A 36 -10.83 -19.06 2.03
C ASP A 36 -9.72 -18.15 1.43
N ASP A 37 -8.46 -18.51 1.66
CA ASP A 37 -7.26 -17.93 1.02
C ASP A 37 -6.93 -18.66 -0.32
N ASP A 38 -5.67 -18.63 -0.79
CA ASP A 38 -5.13 -19.38 -1.95
C ASP A 38 -5.69 -19.05 -3.36
N ILE A 39 -5.37 -17.85 -3.87
CA ILE A 39 -5.36 -17.60 -5.32
C ILE A 39 -4.14 -18.29 -5.97
N GLN A 40 -4.36 -19.51 -6.47
CA GLN A 40 -3.36 -20.25 -7.25
C GLN A 40 -3.12 -19.61 -8.62
N PHE A 41 -1.90 -19.11 -8.87
CA PHE A 41 -1.50 -18.57 -10.16
C PHE A 41 -1.20 -19.66 -11.19
N ILE A 42 -2.25 -20.15 -11.87
CA ILE A 42 -2.10 -20.99 -13.07
C ILE A 42 -1.74 -20.10 -14.26
N VAL A 43 -0.45 -20.02 -14.59
CA VAL A 43 0.05 -19.43 -15.85
C VAL A 43 0.82 -20.50 -16.64
N SER A 44 0.52 -20.61 -17.92
CA SER A 44 0.78 -21.80 -18.75
C SER A 44 2.24 -21.99 -19.15
N SER A 45 2.72 -23.24 -19.10
CA SER A 45 3.99 -23.66 -19.71
C SER A 45 3.88 -23.82 -21.24
N LYS A 46 4.89 -23.32 -21.98
CA LYS A 46 5.15 -23.75 -23.37
C LYS A 46 6.66 -23.73 -23.66
N ARG A 47 7.16 -24.79 -24.31
CA ARG A 47 8.57 -25.04 -24.71
C ARG A 47 8.74 -24.66 -26.20
N ASN A 48 9.91 -24.50 -26.85
CA ASN A 48 11.32 -24.87 -26.57
C ASN A 48 12.22 -23.62 -26.92
N ALA A 49 13.54 -23.61 -27.22
CA ALA A 49 14.58 -24.64 -27.45
C ALA A 49 16.03 -24.12 -27.24
N THR A 50 16.90 -25.00 -26.73
CA THR A 50 18.26 -25.37 -27.20
C THR A 50 19.25 -24.34 -27.80
N ALA A 51 20.31 -23.98 -27.03
CA ALA A 51 21.71 -23.97 -27.48
C ALA A 51 22.74 -23.92 -26.30
N THR A 52 23.69 -24.86 -26.31
CA THR A 52 24.84 -25.15 -25.43
C THR A 52 26.03 -24.14 -25.56
N PRO A 53 27.14 -24.19 -24.76
CA PRO A 53 27.25 -24.28 -23.27
C PRO A 53 28.42 -23.47 -22.62
N ALA A 54 28.41 -23.36 -21.26
CA ALA A 54 29.60 -23.24 -20.37
C ALA A 54 30.50 -21.96 -20.44
N PRO A 55 31.51 -21.80 -19.55
CA PRO A 55 31.35 -21.69 -18.08
C PRO A 55 32.10 -20.48 -17.46
N SER A 56 31.74 -20.08 -16.22
CA SER A 56 32.63 -19.28 -15.37
C SER A 56 32.51 -19.65 -13.89
N THR A 57 33.56 -19.38 -13.11
CA THR A 57 33.76 -19.90 -11.76
C THR A 57 33.78 -18.78 -10.71
N LEU A 58 33.07 -18.97 -9.60
CA LEU A 58 33.27 -18.15 -8.39
C LEU A 58 32.89 -18.94 -7.13
N LYS A 59 33.85 -19.72 -6.62
CA LYS A 59 33.82 -20.23 -5.24
C LYS A 59 34.11 -19.06 -4.31
N LYS A 60 33.21 -18.72 -3.39
CA LYS A 60 33.58 -17.96 -2.18
C LYS A 60 32.92 -18.55 -0.94
N THR A 61 33.75 -18.96 0.00
CA THR A 61 33.40 -19.77 1.16
C THR A 61 33.17 -18.92 2.42
N ARG A 62 32.32 -19.47 3.31
CA ARG A 62 32.44 -19.36 4.79
C ARG A 62 32.30 -17.95 5.39
N GLY A 63 31.07 -17.58 5.75
CA GLY A 63 30.77 -16.55 6.75
C GLY A 63 30.06 -17.17 7.96
N SER A 64 30.82 -17.62 8.97
CA SER A 64 30.24 -18.20 10.19
C SER A 64 29.62 -17.10 11.04
N ARG A 65 28.30 -17.12 11.26
CA ARG A 65 27.62 -16.17 12.15
C ARG A 65 27.30 -16.84 13.49
N ILE A 66 28.30 -16.91 14.35
CA ILE A 66 28.10 -17.09 15.80
C ILE A 66 27.88 -15.70 16.39
N LEU A 67 26.75 -15.51 17.08
CA LEU A 67 26.58 -14.61 18.23
C LEU A 67 25.56 -15.30 19.16
N PRO A 68 25.55 -15.06 20.49
CA PRO A 68 25.04 -16.04 21.42
C PRO A 68 23.51 -16.07 21.52
N ASN A 69 22.95 -17.27 21.75
CA ASN A 69 21.75 -17.38 22.58
C ASN A 69 22.15 -16.99 24.01
N ALA A 70 22.08 -15.69 24.31
CA ALA A 70 22.06 -15.19 25.67
C ALA A 70 20.69 -15.55 26.29
N SER A 71 20.52 -16.82 26.63
CA SER A 71 19.36 -17.30 27.35
C SER A 71 19.26 -16.54 28.67
N HIS A 72 18.31 -15.61 28.77
CA HIS A 72 18.00 -14.99 30.05
C HIS A 72 17.58 -16.09 31.03
N PRO A 73 18.15 -16.14 32.26
CA PRO A 73 17.73 -17.11 33.25
C PRO A 73 16.24 -16.94 33.53
N SER A 74 15.50 -18.06 33.54
CA SER A 74 14.05 -18.02 33.79
C SER A 74 13.77 -17.47 35.20
N SER A 75 12.52 -17.09 35.45
CA SER A 75 12.03 -16.89 36.83
C SER A 75 12.32 -18.13 37.71
N ASP A 76 12.35 -19.33 37.11
CA ASP A 76 12.68 -20.60 37.77
C ASP A 76 14.16 -20.74 38.15
N ASP A 77 15.07 -19.99 37.52
CA ASP A 77 16.47 -19.97 37.93
C ASP A 77 16.69 -19.02 39.12
N GLN A 78 15.90 -17.95 39.25
CA GLN A 78 15.99 -17.08 40.44
C GLN A 78 15.54 -17.82 41.71
N THR A 79 14.45 -18.61 41.63
CA THR A 79 13.99 -19.44 42.76
C THR A 79 15.00 -20.55 43.09
N LYS A 80 15.61 -21.20 42.09
CA LYS A 80 16.71 -22.16 42.30
C LYS A 80 17.96 -21.51 42.91
N VAL A 81 18.36 -20.32 42.46
CA VAL A 81 19.52 -19.59 43.00
C VAL A 81 19.25 -19.20 44.45
N LEU A 82 18.04 -18.73 44.79
CA LEU A 82 17.66 -18.41 46.16
C LEU A 82 17.66 -19.66 47.05
N ALA A 83 17.08 -20.77 46.58
CA ALA A 83 17.07 -22.06 47.29
C ALA A 83 18.47 -22.66 47.48
N SER A 84 19.34 -22.51 46.47
CA SER A 84 20.76 -22.89 46.54
C SER A 84 21.53 -22.04 47.55
N LEU A 85 21.19 -20.74 47.66
CA LEU A 85 21.77 -19.85 48.65
C LEU A 85 21.32 -20.23 50.07
N THR A 86 20.01 -20.44 50.31
CA THR A 86 19.53 -20.84 51.64
C THR A 86 20.05 -22.21 52.07
N ALA A 87 20.16 -23.19 51.16
CA ALA A 87 20.75 -24.50 51.44
C ALA A 87 22.26 -24.46 51.75
N LYS A 88 22.96 -23.36 51.41
CA LYS A 88 24.38 -23.13 51.76
C LYS A 88 24.55 -22.29 53.02
N VAL A 89 23.69 -21.29 53.23
CA VAL A 89 23.72 -20.41 54.42
C VAL A 89 23.16 -21.11 55.65
N PHE A 90 22.20 -22.02 55.48
CA PHE A 90 21.65 -22.87 56.54
C PHE A 90 21.67 -24.34 56.09
N PRO A 91 22.73 -25.10 56.41
CA PRO A 91 22.72 -26.54 56.24
C PRO A 91 21.64 -27.16 57.15
N SER A 92 20.72 -27.94 56.58
CA SER A 92 19.68 -28.64 57.36
C SER A 92 20.25 -29.76 58.25
N THR A 93 21.49 -30.17 57.99
CA THR A 93 22.27 -31.05 58.85
C THR A 93 22.88 -30.23 59.99
N PRO A 94 22.80 -30.66 61.27
CA PRO A 94 23.55 -30.02 62.34
C PRO A 94 25.04 -30.00 61.98
N ALA A 95 25.61 -28.81 61.82
CA ALA A 95 27.03 -28.66 61.56
C ALA A 95 27.79 -29.03 62.82
N CYS A 96 28.35 -30.24 62.87
CA CYS A 96 29.42 -30.54 63.81
C CYS A 96 30.52 -29.50 63.61
N LEU A 97 30.84 -28.74 64.66
CA LEU A 97 32.03 -27.91 64.68
C LEU A 97 33.23 -28.80 64.34
N PRO A 98 34.19 -28.34 63.52
CA PRO A 98 35.41 -29.09 63.28
C PRO A 98 36.09 -29.36 64.61
N GLU A 99 36.46 -30.62 64.86
CA GLU A 99 37.05 -31.09 66.12
C GLU A 99 38.54 -30.67 66.19
N GLY A 100 38.75 -29.36 66.29
CA GLY A 100 40.02 -28.66 66.20
C GLY A 100 39.99 -27.33 66.96
N ASN A 101 40.98 -26.47 66.75
CA ASN A 101 41.14 -25.27 67.58
C ASN A 101 39.95 -24.31 67.38
N PRO A 102 39.34 -23.76 68.46
CA PRO A 102 38.20 -22.84 68.32
C PRO A 102 38.54 -21.56 67.56
N LEU A 103 39.83 -21.19 67.48
CA LEU A 103 40.32 -20.08 66.66
C LEU A 103 40.15 -20.34 65.15
N GLU A 104 40.34 -21.58 64.69
CA GLU A 104 40.18 -21.98 63.28
C GLU A 104 38.70 -21.96 62.87
N ALA A 105 37.81 -22.41 63.77
CA ALA A 105 36.35 -22.33 63.55
C ALA A 105 35.87 -20.87 63.41
N VAL A 106 36.40 -19.95 64.22
CA VAL A 106 36.11 -18.50 64.10
C VAL A 106 36.66 -17.93 62.79
N GLN A 107 37.87 -18.33 62.35
CA GLN A 107 38.45 -17.88 61.09
C GLN A 107 37.67 -18.40 59.87
N SER A 108 37.19 -19.65 59.87
CA SER A 108 36.29 -20.17 58.83
C SER A 108 35.02 -19.34 58.76
N LEU A 109 34.33 -19.17 59.90
CA LEU A 109 33.08 -18.42 59.98
C LEU A 109 33.23 -16.97 59.49
N GLN A 110 34.37 -16.33 59.76
CA GLN A 110 34.70 -15.00 59.25
C GLN A 110 34.91 -15.01 57.72
N GLY A 111 35.57 -16.02 57.17
CA GLY A 111 35.74 -16.22 55.72
C GLY A 111 34.41 -16.48 55.00
N ASP A 112 33.59 -17.36 55.56
CA ASP A 112 32.26 -17.70 55.05
C ASP A 112 31.33 -16.47 55.05
N LEU A 113 31.35 -15.67 56.13
CA LEU A 113 30.61 -14.41 56.22
C LEU A 113 31.07 -13.40 55.16
N LEU A 114 32.38 -13.24 54.94
CA LEU A 114 32.92 -12.38 53.88
C LEU A 114 32.50 -12.85 52.48
N GLN A 115 32.48 -14.17 52.25
CA GLN A 115 32.03 -14.76 50.99
C GLN A 115 30.52 -14.50 50.73
N VAL A 116 29.68 -14.66 51.76
CA VAL A 116 28.24 -14.35 51.68
C VAL A 116 28.00 -12.86 51.42
N MET A 117 28.72 -11.96 52.09
CA MET A 117 28.61 -10.51 51.84
C MET A 117 29.01 -10.13 50.40
N SER A 118 30.07 -10.72 49.85
CA SER A 118 30.47 -10.51 48.45
C SER A 118 29.39 -11.00 47.46
N GLN A 119 28.81 -12.18 47.70
CA GLN A 119 27.71 -12.70 46.87
C GLN A 119 26.45 -11.82 46.94
N LEU A 120 26.13 -11.29 48.12
CA LEU A 120 24.99 -10.39 48.31
C LEU A 120 25.19 -9.04 47.60
N PHE A 121 26.41 -8.49 47.64
CA PHE A 121 26.77 -7.26 46.91
C PHE A 121 26.56 -7.42 45.39
N HIS A 122 27.16 -8.46 44.78
CA HIS A 122 27.00 -8.74 43.35
C HIS A 122 25.60 -9.23 42.95
N LEU A 123 24.77 -9.68 43.91
CA LEU A 123 23.34 -9.89 43.67
C LEU A 123 22.60 -8.55 43.59
N GLY A 124 22.90 -7.60 44.48
CA GLY A 124 22.35 -6.25 44.45
C GLY A 124 22.66 -5.49 43.16
N GLU A 125 23.91 -5.56 42.68
CA GLU A 125 24.31 -4.96 41.39
C GLU A 125 23.46 -5.50 40.23
N ARG A 126 23.38 -6.83 40.08
CA ARG A 126 22.59 -7.48 39.01
C ARG A 126 21.08 -7.23 39.13
N MET A 127 20.55 -7.08 40.35
CA MET A 127 19.16 -6.67 40.54
C MET A 127 18.91 -5.24 40.04
N ASN A 128 19.86 -4.32 40.27
CA ASN A 128 19.78 -2.95 39.78
C ASN A 128 19.89 -2.86 38.23
N GLU A 129 20.77 -3.67 37.62
CA GLU A 129 20.82 -3.84 36.17
C GLU A 129 19.48 -4.35 35.60
N HIS A 130 18.85 -5.32 36.28
CA HIS A 130 17.57 -5.87 35.88
C HIS A 130 16.42 -4.84 35.98
N VAL A 131 16.45 -3.94 36.98
CA VAL A 131 15.51 -2.80 37.05
C VAL A 131 15.69 -1.88 35.83
N SER A 132 16.93 -1.47 35.53
CA SER A 132 17.21 -0.62 34.35
C SER A 132 16.82 -1.31 33.02
N SER A 133 17.00 -2.63 32.93
CA SER A 133 16.57 -3.43 31.77
C SER A 133 15.05 -3.41 31.61
N LYS A 134 14.30 -3.58 32.72
CA LYS A 134 12.84 -3.53 32.74
C LYS A 134 12.30 -2.15 32.35
N GLU A 135 12.95 -1.07 32.79
CA GLU A 135 12.61 0.31 32.38
C GLU A 135 12.81 0.51 30.87
N LYS A 136 13.93 0.06 30.31
CA LYS A 136 14.21 0.11 28.86
C LYS A 136 13.20 -0.69 28.06
N MET A 137 12.82 -1.89 28.52
CA MET A 137 11.78 -2.71 27.91
C MET A 137 10.42 -2.00 27.90
N ASN A 138 10.04 -1.36 29.00
CA ASN A 138 8.79 -0.58 29.09
C ASN A 138 8.81 0.63 28.14
N ALA A 139 9.93 1.36 28.06
CA ALA A 139 10.10 2.48 27.16
C ALA A 139 9.98 2.06 25.68
N LEU A 140 10.65 0.97 25.28
CA LEU A 140 10.53 0.41 23.93
C LEU A 140 9.10 -0.07 23.61
N SER A 141 8.40 -0.66 24.59
CA SER A 141 6.98 -1.06 24.43
C SER A 141 6.05 0.14 24.23
N SER A 142 6.32 1.26 24.92
CA SER A 142 5.61 2.52 24.71
C SER A 142 5.89 3.11 23.33
N GLN A 143 7.16 3.17 22.93
CA GLN A 143 7.58 3.68 21.61
C GLN A 143 6.98 2.85 20.46
N LEU A 144 6.97 1.53 20.58
CA LEU A 144 6.36 0.62 19.60
C LEU A 144 4.85 0.88 19.43
N ARG A 145 4.14 1.23 20.51
CA ARG A 145 2.74 1.63 20.45
C ARG A 145 2.55 2.97 19.74
N GLU A 146 3.34 3.97 20.10
CA GLU A 146 3.29 5.30 19.51
C GLU A 146 3.60 5.28 17.99
N GLU A 147 4.65 4.55 17.57
CA GLU A 147 4.98 4.40 16.15
C GLU A 147 3.93 3.56 15.39
N LYS A 148 3.28 2.58 16.02
CA LYS A 148 2.14 1.88 15.43
C LYS A 148 0.97 2.83 15.17
N ASP A 149 0.65 3.71 16.11
CA ASP A 149 -0.48 4.65 15.95
C ASP A 149 -0.16 5.77 14.94
N LYS A 150 1.11 6.22 14.86
CA LYS A 150 1.62 7.06 13.76
C LYS A 150 1.53 6.37 12.40
N PHE A 151 1.93 5.09 12.32
CA PHE A 151 1.82 4.28 11.10
C PHE A 151 0.37 4.14 10.64
N LEU A 152 -0.56 3.76 11.53
CA LEU A 152 -1.99 3.65 11.23
C LEU A 152 -2.62 4.99 10.81
N THR A 153 -2.07 6.11 11.27
CA THR A 153 -2.49 7.45 10.83
C THR A 153 -2.03 7.74 9.40
N LYS A 154 -0.74 7.51 9.09
CA LYS A 154 -0.18 7.65 7.74
C LYS A 154 -0.81 6.67 6.75
N GLU A 155 -1.18 5.46 7.18
CA GLU A 155 -1.84 4.47 6.33
C GLU A 155 -3.23 4.95 5.87
N LYS A 156 -3.99 5.63 6.73
CA LYS A 156 -5.27 6.27 6.37
C LYS A 156 -5.07 7.42 5.39
N GLU A 157 -4.05 8.25 5.60
CA GLU A 157 -3.67 9.34 4.69
C GLU A 157 -3.30 8.80 3.30
N ILE A 158 -2.45 7.78 3.22
CA ILE A 158 -2.06 7.12 1.96
C ILE A 158 -3.30 6.54 1.23
N LYS A 159 -4.24 5.92 1.96
CA LYS A 159 -5.50 5.42 1.38
C LYS A 159 -6.37 6.55 0.83
N ALA A 160 -6.46 7.69 1.52
CA ALA A 160 -7.19 8.87 1.06
C ALA A 160 -6.53 9.54 -0.17
N LEU A 161 -5.20 9.68 -0.16
CA LEU A 161 -4.43 10.22 -1.29
C LEU A 161 -4.55 9.31 -2.52
N LYS A 162 -4.47 7.98 -2.36
CA LYS A 162 -4.66 7.02 -3.46
C LYS A 162 -6.05 7.12 -4.10
N LEU A 163 -7.10 7.36 -3.31
CA LEU A 163 -8.45 7.62 -3.83
C LEU A 163 -8.51 8.96 -4.57
N LYS A 164 -7.88 10.01 -4.03
CA LYS A 164 -7.81 11.32 -4.69
C LYS A 164 -7.10 11.26 -6.04
N VAL A 165 -5.94 10.59 -6.12
CA VAL A 165 -5.19 10.39 -7.37
C VAL A 165 -6.08 9.70 -8.40
N LYS A 166 -6.70 8.56 -8.06
CA LYS A 166 -7.61 7.88 -8.99
C LYS A 166 -8.74 8.80 -9.48
N ASN A 167 -9.37 9.58 -8.60
CA ASN A 167 -10.44 10.50 -9.01
C ASN A 167 -9.92 11.61 -9.94
N GLN A 168 -8.64 11.98 -9.87
CA GLN A 168 -8.00 12.91 -10.80
C GLN A 168 -7.63 12.22 -12.13
N ASP A 169 -7.20 10.96 -12.10
CA ASP A 169 -6.93 10.15 -13.30
C ASP A 169 -8.23 9.93 -14.11
N ASP A 170 -9.30 9.48 -13.44
CA ASP A 170 -10.63 9.27 -14.04
C ASP A 170 -11.19 10.59 -14.64
N ALA A 171 -10.95 11.73 -13.99
CA ALA A 171 -11.34 13.05 -14.50
C ALA A 171 -10.46 13.55 -15.66
N GLY A 172 -9.16 13.22 -15.65
CA GLY A 172 -8.22 13.53 -16.73
C GLY A 172 -8.61 12.82 -18.03
N VAL A 173 -8.92 11.52 -17.96
CA VAL A 173 -9.40 10.74 -19.11
C VAL A 173 -10.68 11.33 -19.71
N LEU A 174 -11.62 11.79 -18.88
CA LEU A 174 -12.83 12.47 -19.36
C LEU A 174 -12.52 13.80 -20.07
N ALA A 175 -11.60 14.59 -19.53
CA ALA A 175 -11.17 15.86 -20.14
C ALA A 175 -10.40 15.63 -21.46
N GLU A 176 -9.60 14.56 -21.56
CA GLU A 176 -8.93 14.17 -22.81
C GLU A 176 -9.93 13.75 -23.89
N LEU A 177 -10.95 12.95 -23.53
CA LEU A 177 -12.03 12.54 -24.45
C LEU A 177 -12.90 13.72 -24.92
N GLU A 178 -13.14 14.73 -24.07
CA GLU A 178 -13.81 15.96 -24.50
C GLU A 178 -12.91 16.76 -25.45
N ASN A 179 -11.60 16.85 -25.17
CA ASN A 179 -10.65 17.54 -26.04
C ASN A 179 -10.50 16.87 -27.42
N THR A 180 -10.52 15.55 -27.53
CA THR A 180 -10.49 14.87 -28.84
C THR A 180 -11.79 15.12 -29.61
N ALA A 181 -12.96 14.96 -28.97
CA ALA A 181 -14.25 15.21 -29.61
C ALA A 181 -14.46 16.69 -30.02
N LEU A 182 -13.84 17.66 -29.33
CA LEU A 182 -13.83 19.07 -29.74
C LEU A 182 -12.88 19.32 -30.92
N ARG A 183 -11.71 18.67 -30.97
CA ARG A 183 -10.80 18.75 -32.12
C ARG A 183 -11.41 18.16 -33.39
N GLU A 184 -12.07 17.01 -33.28
CA GLU A 184 -12.80 16.37 -34.39
C GLU A 184 -13.87 17.33 -34.98
N LYS A 185 -14.68 17.96 -34.14
CA LYS A 185 -15.66 18.98 -34.58
C LYS A 185 -15.02 20.21 -35.23
N LEU A 186 -13.84 20.63 -34.76
CA LEU A 186 -13.08 21.76 -35.33
C LEU A 186 -12.36 21.39 -36.63
N GLU A 187 -12.23 20.10 -36.96
CA GLU A 187 -11.76 19.63 -38.25
C GLU A 187 -12.92 19.57 -39.26
N VAL A 188 -14.05 18.95 -38.88
CA VAL A 188 -15.28 18.93 -39.72
C VAL A 188 -15.74 20.35 -40.08
N LEU A 189 -15.79 21.27 -39.12
CA LEU A 189 -16.14 22.67 -39.39
C LEU A 189 -15.10 23.42 -40.25
N ARG A 190 -13.87 22.90 -40.39
CA ARG A 190 -12.85 23.44 -41.30
C ARG A 190 -13.06 22.92 -42.72
N GLU A 191 -13.43 21.65 -42.86
CA GLU A 191 -13.82 21.02 -44.12
C GLU A 191 -15.09 21.69 -44.69
N ASP A 192 -16.13 21.88 -43.87
CA ASP A 192 -17.34 22.63 -44.23
C ASP A 192 -17.03 24.05 -44.77
N LEU A 193 -16.09 24.77 -44.12
CA LEU A 193 -15.66 26.12 -44.52
C LEU A 193 -14.77 26.13 -45.77
N TRP A 194 -14.13 25.00 -46.09
CA TRP A 194 -13.34 24.84 -47.32
C TRP A 194 -14.26 24.60 -48.52
N ASP A 195 -15.23 23.69 -48.38
CA ASP A 195 -16.21 23.41 -49.42
C ASP A 195 -17.12 24.61 -49.68
N LEU A 196 -17.51 25.35 -48.64
CA LEU A 196 -18.29 26.59 -48.79
C LEU A 196 -17.54 27.67 -49.59
N ARG A 197 -16.20 27.77 -49.41
CA ARG A 197 -15.35 28.68 -50.20
C ARG A 197 -15.28 28.25 -51.66
N ALA A 198 -15.09 26.95 -51.93
CA ALA A 198 -15.09 26.43 -53.30
C ALA A 198 -16.45 26.65 -54.01
N ALA A 199 -17.55 26.55 -53.26
CA ALA A 199 -18.89 26.90 -53.74
C ALA A 199 -19.05 28.41 -54.04
N GLU A 200 -18.53 29.29 -53.19
CA GLU A 200 -18.52 30.74 -53.44
C GLU A 200 -17.71 31.12 -54.70
N GLU A 201 -16.49 30.57 -54.83
CA GLU A 201 -15.60 30.82 -55.97
C GLU A 201 -16.20 30.33 -57.30
N SER A 202 -16.82 29.14 -57.31
CA SER A 202 -17.49 28.60 -58.50
C SER A 202 -18.77 29.35 -58.86
N PHE A 203 -19.61 29.72 -57.87
CA PHE A 203 -20.81 30.53 -58.08
C PHE A 203 -20.50 31.90 -58.67
N ALA A 204 -19.38 32.53 -58.28
CA ALA A 204 -18.94 33.79 -58.87
C ALA A 204 -18.66 33.68 -60.38
N VAL A 205 -18.04 32.56 -60.81
CA VAL A 205 -17.77 32.26 -62.23
C VAL A 205 -19.06 31.95 -62.98
N GLU A 206 -19.94 31.10 -62.43
CA GLU A 206 -21.24 30.78 -63.02
C GLU A 206 -22.08 32.04 -63.25
N LYS A 207 -22.19 32.90 -62.23
CA LYS A 207 -22.90 34.19 -62.29
C LYS A 207 -22.35 35.09 -63.38
N PHE A 208 -21.03 35.16 -63.56
CA PHE A 208 -20.40 35.93 -64.64
C PHE A 208 -20.76 35.36 -66.03
N MET A 209 -20.72 34.04 -66.19
CA MET A 209 -21.12 33.38 -67.45
C MET A 209 -22.61 33.61 -67.76
N ALA A 210 -23.50 33.43 -66.78
CA ALA A 210 -24.94 33.64 -66.95
C ALA A 210 -25.29 35.08 -67.35
N VAL A 211 -24.71 36.08 -66.69
CA VAL A 211 -24.92 37.51 -67.02
C VAL A 211 -24.40 37.86 -68.41
N ASN A 212 -23.27 37.29 -68.84
CA ASN A 212 -22.74 37.50 -70.19
C ASN A 212 -23.59 36.78 -71.25
N GLY A 213 -24.04 35.55 -71.00
CA GLY A 213 -24.94 34.80 -71.87
C GLY A 213 -26.27 35.53 -72.09
N ALA A 214 -26.90 36.01 -71.02
CA ALA A 214 -28.11 36.83 -71.10
C ALA A 214 -27.90 38.11 -71.94
N ARG A 215 -26.74 38.78 -71.81
CA ARG A 215 -26.39 39.96 -72.62
C ARG A 215 -26.20 39.64 -74.11
N ILE A 216 -25.67 38.45 -74.43
CA ILE A 216 -25.52 37.98 -75.81
C ILE A 216 -26.89 37.65 -76.41
N LEU A 217 -27.75 36.92 -75.68
CA LEU A 217 -29.11 36.61 -76.11
C LEU A 217 -29.93 37.87 -76.38
N ALA A 218 -29.95 38.84 -75.44
CA ALA A 218 -30.66 40.10 -75.62
C ALA A 218 -30.17 40.91 -76.84
N ARG A 219 -28.88 40.85 -77.17
CA ARG A 219 -28.33 41.46 -78.40
C ARG A 219 -28.74 40.72 -79.67
N TRP A 220 -28.92 39.41 -79.60
CA TRP A 220 -29.39 38.60 -80.73
C TRP A 220 -30.91 38.73 -80.96
N GLU A 221 -31.70 38.90 -79.89
CA GLU A 221 -33.11 39.29 -79.96
C GLU A 221 -33.27 40.60 -80.74
N LEU A 222 -32.55 41.64 -80.34
CA LEU A 222 -32.58 42.99 -80.93
C LEU A 222 -31.99 43.07 -82.36
N MET A 223 -31.41 41.98 -82.89
CA MET A 223 -31.01 41.88 -84.31
C MET A 223 -32.03 41.12 -85.18
N ARG A 224 -33.19 40.75 -84.61
CA ARG A 224 -34.30 40.07 -85.31
C ARG A 224 -35.57 40.92 -85.43
N GLU A 225 -35.59 42.09 -84.79
CA GLU A 225 -36.63 43.13 -84.88
C GLU A 225 -36.27 44.19 -85.93
#